data_AF-A0A1F9VWD0-F1
#
_entry.id   AF-A0A1F9VWD0-F1
#
_cell.length_a   1.000
_cell.length_b   1.000
_cell.length_c   1.000
_cell.angle_alpha   90.00
_cell.angle_beta   90.00
_cell.angle_gamma   90.00
#
_symmetry.space_group_name_H-M   'P 1'
#
loop_
_entity.id
_entity.type
_entity.pdbx_description
1 polymer ?
#
loop_
_entity_poly.entity_id
_entity_poly.type
_entity_poly.pdbx_seq_one_letter_code
_entity_poly.pdbx_strand_id
1 'polypeptide(L)'
;MRLLKLNLADFSGLFRSEPFALSDQELLSLDLILHRAWVMKRAGHQVFDDERQWDYPRLLELHVVVRSEMERRGFRHAIQDELESETAPFLRGDSFTPPDPLDMSERRPVAILRAVVTRVEGSSVYFGFDSQNMKVPGDFLRSAGGKLYYEAGSAAAGGIAADPGDVVEIECPGINVAKNRGGATSATAEPSLIIGMSKLGRPMTVGEAIKAAREAGLLDEREIAENGEVAIKGVRAAFGSYGGKRFLAHRIASHIPYHKLYVEPFAGGAAVLYAKDPSPKEVLNDRDPEIAFMHRFIKDHSTEDRQALAKRDWTIGKETHERLKKMKPETDRDRFYKSFYLTRSSYGKMRGGSFNHANAGVKIDFPANIERAQARLKNVAISNKDYRDVLKEHDDPETFFYMDPPYPGKFNLFDFGFKHEEFLKAIKGLKANWIVSYPLEMAGAMKGWNVYRVKRRNQMKGPGGNKEWITEIMISKFPLKPLNLYIQKELVP
;
A
#
# COMPACT_ATOMS: atom_id res chain seq x y z
N MET A 1 10.87 -11.72 1.23
CA MET A 1 10.25 -10.76 0.28
C MET A 1 10.50 -11.28 -1.14
N ARG A 2 9.49 -11.45 -2.02
CA ARG A 2 9.75 -11.92 -3.40
C ARG A 2 10.18 -10.72 -4.24
N LEU A 3 11.41 -10.72 -4.74
CA LEU A 3 11.95 -9.67 -5.61
C LEU A 3 11.07 -9.57 -6.86
N LEU A 4 10.45 -8.41 -7.09
CA LEU A 4 9.72 -8.13 -8.33
C LEU A 4 10.73 -7.77 -9.43
N LYS A 5 10.30 -7.92 -10.69
CA LYS A 5 11.12 -7.71 -11.89
C LYS A 5 10.41 -6.71 -12.80
N LEU A 6 11.09 -5.62 -13.18
CA LEU A 6 10.66 -4.66 -14.20
C LEU A 6 11.61 -4.79 -15.39
N ASN A 7 11.10 -5.26 -16.53
CA ASN A 7 11.83 -5.30 -17.79
C ASN A 7 11.52 -4.03 -18.59
N LEU A 8 12.52 -3.17 -18.78
CA LEU A 8 12.40 -1.91 -19.51
C LEU A 8 12.26 -2.14 -21.02
N ALA A 9 12.69 -3.31 -21.54
CA ALA A 9 12.46 -3.73 -22.93
C ALA A 9 10.95 -3.83 -23.27
N ASP A 10 10.12 -4.11 -22.25
CA ASP A 10 8.66 -4.23 -22.42
C ASP A 10 8.00 -2.90 -22.81
N PHE A 11 8.73 -1.78 -22.69
CA PHE A 11 8.29 -0.45 -23.08
C PHE A 11 8.83 0.00 -24.46
N SER A 12 9.15 -0.94 -25.34
CA SER A 12 9.61 -0.69 -26.73
C SER A 12 10.95 0.05 -26.83
N GLY A 13 11.22 0.74 -27.94
CA GLY A 13 12.45 1.49 -28.19
C GLY A 13 12.65 2.72 -27.28
N LEU A 14 11.72 3.03 -26.37
CA LEU A 14 11.76 4.21 -25.50
C LEU A 14 13.07 4.35 -24.71
N PHE A 15 13.61 3.24 -24.20
CA PHE A 15 14.86 3.23 -23.42
C PHE A 15 16.13 3.10 -24.29
N ARG A 16 15.96 2.94 -25.61
CA ARG A 16 17.04 2.79 -26.60
C ARG A 16 17.15 4.00 -27.53
N SER A 17 16.15 4.87 -27.52
CA SER A 17 16.12 6.11 -28.28
C SER A 17 16.61 7.28 -27.43
N GLU A 18 17.31 8.21 -28.07
CA GLU A 18 17.68 9.46 -27.42
C GLU A 18 16.41 10.27 -27.06
N PRO A 19 16.28 10.82 -25.84
CA PRO A 19 15.08 11.55 -25.43
C PRO A 19 14.68 12.71 -26.36
N PHE A 20 15.64 13.36 -27.02
CA PHE A 20 15.36 14.42 -28.00
C PHE A 20 14.68 13.91 -29.28
N ALA A 21 14.83 12.63 -29.62
CA ALA A 21 14.23 12.01 -30.80
C ALA A 21 12.81 11.45 -30.54
N LEU A 22 12.38 11.41 -29.27
CA LEU A 22 11.05 10.93 -28.88
C LEU A 22 9.96 11.96 -29.21
N SER A 23 8.76 11.49 -29.56
CA SER A 23 7.58 12.36 -29.55
C SER A 23 7.22 12.81 -28.13
N ASP A 24 6.43 13.88 -28.01
CA ASP A 24 6.01 14.41 -26.70
C ASP A 24 5.33 13.36 -25.82
N GLN A 25 4.51 12.50 -26.42
CA GLN A 25 3.81 11.44 -25.70
C GLN A 25 4.77 10.33 -25.24
N GLU A 26 5.81 10.05 -26.01
CA GLU A 26 6.84 9.07 -25.68
C GLU A 26 7.77 9.60 -24.58
N LEU A 27 8.14 10.88 -24.63
CA LEU A 27 8.95 11.56 -23.62
C LEU A 27 8.24 11.59 -22.26
N LEU A 28 6.95 11.94 -22.23
CA LEU A 28 6.13 11.91 -20.99
C LEU A 28 5.92 10.48 -20.47
N SER A 29 5.88 9.49 -21.36
CA SER A 29 5.77 8.08 -20.94
C SER A 29 7.07 7.59 -20.33
N LEU A 30 8.21 7.98 -20.88
CA LEU A 30 9.54 7.65 -20.38
C LEU A 30 9.77 8.22 -18.97
N ASP A 31 9.45 9.50 -18.76
CA ASP A 31 9.46 10.18 -17.45
C ASP A 31 8.70 9.38 -16.37
N LEU A 32 7.44 9.03 -16.64
CA LEU A 32 6.62 8.27 -15.70
C LEU A 32 7.17 6.87 -15.39
N ILE A 33 7.78 6.20 -16.38
CA ILE A 33 8.36 4.87 -16.18
C ILE A 33 9.64 4.98 -15.34
N LEU A 34 10.44 6.04 -15.49
CA LEU A 34 11.64 6.28 -14.69
C LEU A 34 11.31 6.47 -13.21
N HIS A 35 10.28 7.27 -12.88
CA HIS A 35 9.79 7.41 -11.50
C HIS A 35 9.37 6.06 -10.90
N ARG A 36 8.68 5.23 -11.69
CA ARG A 36 8.29 3.89 -11.24
C ARG A 36 9.48 2.94 -11.08
N ALA A 37 10.44 2.99 -12.01
CA ALA A 37 11.65 2.19 -11.96
C ALA A 37 12.49 2.55 -10.72
N TRP A 38 12.61 3.84 -10.41
CA TRP A 38 13.26 4.35 -9.21
C TRP A 38 12.63 3.80 -7.93
N VAL A 39 11.31 3.94 -7.77
CA VAL A 39 10.58 3.40 -6.61
C VAL A 39 10.70 1.88 -6.49
N MET A 40 10.68 1.17 -7.63
CA MET A 40 10.87 -0.29 -7.64
C MET A 40 12.28 -0.66 -7.19
N LYS A 41 13.31 0.06 -7.66
CA LYS A 41 14.69 -0.15 -7.24
C LYS A 41 14.86 0.14 -5.73
N ARG A 42 14.25 1.21 -5.20
CA ARG A 42 14.20 1.53 -3.75
C ARG A 42 13.58 0.42 -2.92
N ALA A 43 12.54 -0.23 -3.45
CA ALA A 43 11.90 -1.38 -2.82
C ALA A 43 12.71 -2.69 -2.94
N GLY A 44 13.96 -2.63 -3.40
CA GLY A 44 14.84 -3.78 -3.60
C GLY A 44 14.43 -4.65 -4.77
N HIS A 45 13.62 -4.17 -5.71
CA HIS A 45 13.21 -4.95 -6.89
C HIS A 45 14.24 -4.83 -8.03
N GLN A 46 14.24 -5.83 -8.93
CA GLN A 46 15.13 -5.82 -10.10
C GLN A 46 14.52 -4.96 -11.21
N VAL A 47 15.33 -4.07 -11.78
CA VAL A 47 15.03 -3.27 -12.96
C VAL A 47 16.10 -3.62 -14.02
N PHE A 48 15.71 -4.01 -15.22
CA PHE A 48 16.65 -4.45 -16.27
C PHE A 48 16.09 -4.20 -17.68
N ASP A 49 16.94 -4.18 -18.72
CA ASP A 49 16.56 -4.22 -20.15
C ASP A 49 17.35 -5.36 -20.80
N ASP A 50 16.66 -6.29 -21.46
CA ASP A 50 17.21 -7.55 -21.98
C ASP A 50 18.07 -8.29 -20.94
N GLU A 51 19.40 -8.21 -21.06
CA GLU A 51 20.39 -8.85 -20.17
C GLU A 51 21.03 -7.88 -19.16
N ARG A 52 20.76 -6.56 -19.24
CA ARG A 52 21.44 -5.53 -18.46
C ARG A 52 20.60 -5.04 -17.29
N GLN A 53 21.11 -5.17 -16.06
CA GLN A 53 20.52 -4.55 -14.88
C GLN A 53 20.69 -3.02 -14.92
N TRP A 54 19.66 -2.30 -14.48
CA TRP A 54 19.67 -0.86 -14.30
C TRP A 54 19.81 -0.54 -12.81
N ASP A 55 20.83 0.24 -12.49
CA ASP A 55 21.09 0.82 -11.17
C ASP A 55 20.52 2.24 -11.10
N TYR A 56 20.62 2.86 -9.93
CA TYR A 56 20.12 4.23 -9.75
C TYR A 56 20.91 5.28 -10.50
N PRO A 57 22.26 5.24 -10.57
CA PRO A 57 23.01 6.18 -11.39
C PRO A 57 22.49 6.20 -12.83
N ARG A 58 22.25 5.03 -13.43
CA ARG A 58 21.69 4.92 -14.78
C ARG A 58 20.28 5.49 -14.92
N LEU A 59 19.42 5.24 -13.93
CA LEU A 59 18.04 5.74 -13.92
C LEU A 59 18.01 7.26 -13.77
N LEU A 60 18.88 7.80 -12.90
CA LEU A 60 19.01 9.23 -12.64
C LEU A 60 19.59 9.96 -13.86
N GLU A 61 20.66 9.44 -14.46
CA GLU A 61 21.25 9.99 -15.70
C GLU A 61 20.20 10.14 -16.79
N LEU A 62 19.43 9.08 -17.06
CA LEU A 62 18.38 9.15 -18.07
C LEU A 62 17.25 10.12 -17.68
N HIS A 63 16.88 10.15 -16.39
CA HIS A 63 15.86 11.07 -15.91
C HIS A 63 16.28 12.54 -16.01
N VAL A 64 17.55 12.88 -15.77
CA VAL A 64 18.10 14.22 -15.98
C VAL A 64 17.97 14.64 -17.44
N VAL A 65 18.31 13.76 -18.38
CA VAL A 65 18.19 14.04 -19.82
C VAL A 65 16.72 14.22 -20.23
N VAL A 66 15.83 13.36 -19.73
CA VAL A 66 14.38 13.46 -19.97
C VAL A 66 13.82 14.75 -19.41
N ARG A 67 14.18 15.12 -18.18
CA ARG A 67 13.71 16.36 -17.54
C ARG A 67 14.22 17.61 -18.25
N SER A 68 15.48 17.60 -18.68
CA SER A 68 16.07 18.69 -19.47
C SER A 68 15.36 18.87 -20.81
N GLU A 69 15.08 17.78 -21.50
CA GLU A 69 14.34 17.80 -22.77
C GLU A 69 12.88 18.24 -22.57
N MET A 70 12.25 17.82 -21.48
CA MET A 70 10.90 18.25 -21.12
C MET A 70 10.84 19.77 -20.86
N GLU A 71 11.82 20.32 -20.15
CA GLU A 71 11.93 21.76 -19.91
C GLU A 71 12.17 22.53 -21.21
N ARG A 72 13.03 22.01 -22.10
CA ARG A 72 13.29 22.57 -23.43
C ARG A 72 12.02 22.63 -24.30
N ARG A 73 11.12 21.65 -24.16
CA ARG A 73 9.82 21.61 -24.86
C ARG A 73 8.69 22.35 -24.14
N GLY A 74 8.97 22.97 -23.00
CA GLY A 74 7.99 23.77 -22.25
C GLY A 74 7.03 22.97 -21.38
N PHE A 75 7.32 21.71 -21.08
CA PHE A 75 6.53 20.93 -20.13
C PHE A 75 6.75 21.43 -18.71
N ARG A 76 5.67 21.49 -17.92
CA ARG A 76 5.74 21.68 -16.47
C ARG A 76 5.68 20.31 -15.80
N HIS A 77 6.73 19.97 -15.08
CA HIS A 77 6.79 18.72 -14.33
C HIS A 77 6.07 18.85 -13.00
N ALA A 78 5.23 17.87 -12.69
CA ALA A 78 4.30 17.92 -11.56
C ALA A 78 4.53 16.77 -10.56
N ILE A 79 5.47 15.87 -10.84
CA ILE A 79 5.79 14.76 -9.94
C ILE A 79 6.81 15.28 -8.94
N GLN A 80 6.43 15.28 -7.65
CA GLN A 80 7.31 15.68 -6.55
C GLN A 80 7.62 14.45 -5.72
N ASP A 81 8.57 13.66 -6.18
CA ASP A 81 9.06 12.48 -5.47
C ASP A 81 10.59 12.51 -5.30
N GLU A 82 11.13 11.42 -4.79
CA GLU A 82 12.57 11.30 -4.54
C GLU A 82 13.39 11.40 -5.83
N LEU A 83 12.95 10.77 -6.93
CA LEU A 83 13.68 10.85 -8.20
C LEU A 83 13.75 12.30 -8.70
N GLU A 84 12.66 13.08 -8.57
CA GLU A 84 12.69 14.51 -8.91
C GLU A 84 13.63 15.31 -8.00
N SER A 85 13.62 15.00 -6.69
CA SER A 85 14.52 15.64 -5.70
C SER A 85 15.99 15.38 -6.02
N GLU A 86 16.31 14.16 -6.45
CA GLU A 86 17.65 13.76 -6.88
C GLU A 86 18.03 14.34 -8.24
N THR A 87 17.06 14.63 -9.10
CA THR A 87 17.29 15.18 -10.45
C THR A 87 17.53 16.68 -10.44
N ALA A 88 16.88 17.39 -9.52
CA ALA A 88 16.89 18.85 -9.46
C ALA A 88 18.30 19.49 -9.35
N PRO A 89 19.30 18.92 -8.62
CA PRO A 89 20.68 19.43 -8.60
C PRO A 89 21.37 19.38 -9.96
N PHE A 90 21.21 18.29 -10.71
CA PHE A 90 21.85 18.12 -12.01
C PHE A 90 21.29 19.07 -13.07
N LEU A 91 19.98 19.36 -13.01
CA LEU A 91 19.36 20.39 -13.85
C LEU A 91 19.90 21.80 -13.57
N ARG A 92 20.47 22.05 -12.38
CA ARG A 92 21.09 23.33 -12.00
C ARG A 92 22.57 23.43 -12.38
N GLY A 93 23.16 22.39 -12.97
CA GLY A 93 24.54 22.40 -13.45
C GLY A 93 25.60 21.89 -12.44
N ASP A 94 25.19 21.22 -11.38
CA ASP A 94 26.11 20.61 -10.40
C ASP A 94 26.79 19.37 -11.02
N SER A 95 28.13 19.37 -11.17
CA SER A 95 28.88 18.21 -11.68
C SER A 95 29.18 17.22 -10.56
N PHE A 96 28.49 16.10 -10.54
CA PHE A 96 28.76 15.00 -9.61
C PHE A 96 28.47 13.65 -10.29
N THR A 97 29.21 12.60 -9.93
CA THR A 97 28.86 11.24 -10.36
C THR A 97 27.69 10.76 -9.51
N PRO A 98 26.50 10.47 -10.08
CA PRO A 98 25.33 10.14 -9.26
C PRO A 98 25.61 8.89 -8.41
N PRO A 99 25.46 8.96 -7.08
CA PRO A 99 25.75 7.83 -6.19
C PRO A 99 24.67 6.75 -6.32
N ASP A 100 25.02 5.48 -6.08
CA ASP A 100 24.02 4.42 -5.88
C ASP A 100 23.42 4.58 -4.46
N PRO A 101 22.14 4.94 -4.30
CA PRO A 101 21.45 5.07 -3.02
C PRO A 101 21.23 3.72 -2.31
N LEU A 102 21.75 2.61 -2.85
CA LEU A 102 21.90 1.31 -2.19
C LEU A 102 23.37 0.82 -2.11
N ASP A 103 24.37 1.61 -2.52
CA ASP A 103 25.75 1.35 -2.12
C ASP A 103 25.88 1.63 -0.62
N MET A 104 25.66 0.56 0.14
CA MET A 104 25.66 0.49 1.61
C MET A 104 27.07 0.26 2.15
N SER A 105 28.12 0.64 1.42
CA SER A 105 29.47 0.56 1.97
C SER A 105 29.65 1.49 3.17
N GLU A 106 28.89 2.59 3.34
CA GLU A 106 29.15 3.48 4.50
C GLU A 106 28.03 4.15 5.33
N ARG A 107 26.73 4.29 4.97
CA ARG A 107 25.80 4.94 5.95
C ARG A 107 24.38 4.35 6.02
N ARG A 108 24.02 3.88 7.22
CA ARG A 108 22.64 3.55 7.61
C ARG A 108 21.86 4.85 7.88
N PRO A 109 20.54 4.90 7.65
CA PRO A 109 19.73 6.05 8.03
C PRO A 109 19.75 6.24 9.56
N VAL A 110 19.92 7.49 10.00
CA VAL A 110 20.08 7.89 11.40
C VAL A 110 19.17 9.10 11.71
N ALA A 111 18.59 9.13 12.90
CA ALA A 111 17.90 10.30 13.45
C ALA A 111 18.89 11.11 14.27
N ILE A 112 18.90 12.44 14.08
CA ILE A 112 19.67 13.33 14.95
C ILE A 112 18.84 13.65 16.19
N LEU A 113 19.26 13.12 17.34
CA LEU A 113 18.58 13.33 18.61
C LEU A 113 19.42 14.27 19.48
N ARG A 114 18.76 15.16 20.23
CA ARG A 114 19.44 15.97 21.25
C ARG A 114 19.27 15.29 22.59
N ALA A 115 20.35 14.76 23.15
CA ALA A 115 20.34 14.00 24.40
C ALA A 115 21.21 14.70 25.45
N VAL A 116 20.90 14.50 26.73
CA VAL A 116 21.76 14.96 27.83
C VAL A 116 22.74 13.84 28.19
N VAL A 117 23.99 14.17 28.44
CA VAL A 117 24.98 13.23 28.96
C VAL A 117 24.64 12.93 30.42
N THR A 118 24.33 11.67 30.73
CA THR A 118 23.96 11.25 32.08
C THR A 118 25.19 10.87 32.90
N ARG A 119 26.18 10.25 32.27
CA ARG A 119 27.47 9.86 32.87
C ARG A 119 28.48 9.51 31.78
N VAL A 120 29.76 9.55 32.13
CA VAL A 120 30.89 9.15 31.27
C VAL A 120 31.68 8.09 32.00
N GLU A 121 31.93 6.95 31.34
CA GLU A 121 32.73 5.85 31.87
C GLU A 121 33.74 5.37 30.83
N GLY A 122 35.02 5.66 31.07
CA GLY A 122 36.08 5.35 30.12
C GLY A 122 35.85 6.08 28.78
N SER A 123 35.75 5.33 27.69
CA SER A 123 35.46 5.85 26.34
C SER A 123 33.97 5.90 25.98
N SER A 124 33.10 5.46 26.89
CA SER A 124 31.65 5.39 26.66
C SER A 124 30.94 6.57 27.32
N VAL A 125 30.10 7.25 26.53
CA VAL A 125 29.27 8.36 27.00
C VAL A 125 27.82 7.88 27.05
N TYR A 126 27.25 7.85 28.24
CA TYR A 126 25.84 7.50 28.43
C TYR A 126 24.98 8.75 28.31
N PHE A 127 23.82 8.60 27.68
CA PHE A 127 22.94 9.71 27.40
C PHE A 127 21.48 9.37 27.65
N GLY A 128 20.68 10.42 27.84
CA GLY A 128 19.27 10.30 28.14
C GLY A 128 18.43 11.45 27.60
N PHE A 129 17.13 11.34 27.84
CA PHE A 129 16.12 12.30 27.44
C PHE A 129 15.36 12.82 28.66
N ASP A 130 14.70 13.97 28.51
CA ASP A 130 13.78 14.45 29.52
C ASP A 130 12.54 13.52 29.58
N SER A 131 12.35 12.89 30.73
CA SER A 131 11.22 11.99 30.96
C SER A 131 9.89 12.74 31.15
N GLN A 132 9.93 14.01 31.52
CA GLN A 132 8.77 14.79 31.95
C GLN A 132 7.88 14.01 32.95
N ASN A 133 6.55 14.09 32.79
CA ASN A 133 5.56 13.35 33.58
C ASN A 133 5.35 11.90 33.08
N MET A 134 6.20 11.37 32.20
CA MET A 134 6.06 9.97 31.77
C MET A 134 6.43 9.02 32.90
N LYS A 135 5.61 7.99 33.08
CA LYS A 135 5.92 6.88 33.98
C LYS A 135 7.01 6.03 33.34
N VAL A 136 8.26 6.24 33.74
CA VAL A 136 9.41 5.45 33.31
C VAL A 136 9.89 4.55 34.45
N PRO A 137 10.50 3.37 34.18
CA PRO A 137 11.00 2.51 35.24
C PRO A 137 12.17 3.20 35.98
N GLY A 138 12.16 3.15 37.32
CA GLY A 138 13.10 3.89 38.16
C GLY A 138 14.57 3.56 37.91
N ASP A 139 14.87 2.32 37.51
CA ASP A 139 16.24 1.85 37.26
C ASP A 139 16.93 2.54 36.07
N PHE A 140 16.16 3.26 35.24
CA PHE A 140 16.65 4.02 34.09
C PHE A 140 16.75 5.53 34.37
N LEU A 141 16.40 5.98 35.57
CA LEU A 141 16.56 7.39 35.94
C LEU A 141 17.98 7.68 36.43
N ARG A 142 18.57 8.78 35.95
CA ARG A 142 19.90 9.26 36.35
C ARG A 142 19.85 10.76 36.64
N SER A 143 20.62 11.19 37.64
CA SER A 143 20.77 12.61 37.95
C SER A 143 21.94 13.19 37.15
N ALA A 144 21.70 14.27 36.42
CA ALA A 144 22.73 15.06 35.76
C ALA A 144 22.39 16.56 35.91
N GLY A 145 23.35 17.38 36.31
CA GLY A 145 23.10 18.82 36.54
C GLY A 145 21.97 19.13 37.53
N GLY A 146 21.71 18.25 38.50
CA GLY A 146 20.67 18.43 39.52
C GLY A 146 19.23 18.10 39.08
N LYS A 147 19.03 17.51 37.90
CA LYS A 147 17.73 17.03 37.38
C LYS A 147 17.78 15.54 37.03
N LEU A 148 16.63 14.87 37.07
CA LEU A 148 16.50 13.46 36.70
C LEU A 148 16.15 13.32 35.21
N TYR A 149 16.89 12.45 34.53
CA TYR A 149 16.69 12.13 33.11
C TYR A 149 16.54 10.62 32.92
N TYR A 150 15.85 10.23 31.86
CA TYR A 150 15.71 8.84 31.45
C TYR A 150 16.90 8.44 30.57
N GLU A 151 17.81 7.62 31.09
CA GLU A 151 18.97 7.07 30.39
C GLU A 151 18.50 6.07 29.32
N ALA A 152 18.73 6.41 28.05
CA ALA A 152 18.17 5.71 26.90
C ALA A 152 19.20 4.88 26.12
N GLY A 153 20.50 5.12 26.35
CA GLY A 153 21.57 4.39 25.68
C GLY A 153 22.96 4.94 25.99
N SER A 154 23.94 4.40 25.27
CA SER A 154 25.34 4.84 25.31
C SER A 154 25.90 4.97 23.90
N ALA A 155 26.83 5.90 23.72
CA ALA A 155 27.52 6.15 22.46
C ALA A 155 29.04 6.23 22.66
N ALA A 156 29.76 5.97 21.58
CA ALA A 156 31.18 6.33 21.52
C ALA A 156 31.29 7.86 21.41
N ALA A 157 32.26 8.45 22.14
CA ALA A 157 32.42 9.89 22.22
C ALA A 157 32.77 10.58 20.89
N GLY A 158 33.15 9.84 19.85
CA GLY A 158 33.46 10.40 18.52
C GLY A 158 34.60 11.43 18.50
N GLY A 159 35.43 11.48 19.56
CA GLY A 159 36.46 12.51 19.75
C GLY A 159 35.95 13.81 20.41
N ILE A 160 34.69 13.85 20.83
CA ILE A 160 34.07 14.99 21.54
C ILE A 160 34.20 14.77 23.05
N ALA A 161 34.81 15.72 23.75
CA ALA A 161 34.81 15.76 25.21
C ALA A 161 33.46 16.33 25.69
N ALA A 162 32.71 15.56 26.47
CA ALA A 162 31.43 15.95 27.04
C ALA A 162 31.36 15.52 28.50
N ASP A 163 30.80 16.37 29.35
CA ASP A 163 30.65 16.14 30.78
C ASP A 163 29.18 15.84 31.16
N PRO A 164 28.91 15.15 32.29
CA PRO A 164 27.55 14.91 32.75
C PRO A 164 26.75 16.22 32.90
N GLY A 165 25.62 16.32 32.21
CA GLY A 165 24.78 17.52 32.14
C GLY A 165 24.86 18.27 30.81
N ASP A 166 25.87 17.99 29.98
CA ASP A 166 25.98 18.56 28.64
C ASP A 166 24.89 18.02 27.70
N VAL A 167 24.45 18.85 26.76
CA VAL A 167 23.49 18.46 25.73
C VAL A 167 24.24 18.23 24.42
N VAL A 168 24.17 17.00 23.93
CA VAL A 168 24.86 16.52 22.73
C VAL A 168 23.87 16.16 21.63
N GLU A 169 24.33 16.23 20.38
CA GLU A 169 23.64 15.68 19.22
C GLU A 169 24.19 14.30 18.90
N ILE A 170 23.29 13.33 18.80
CA ILE A 170 23.62 11.93 18.54
C ILE A 170 22.97 11.48 17.24
N GLU A 171 23.72 10.76 16.43
CA GLU A 171 23.20 9.94 15.33
C GLU A 171 22.68 8.63 15.90
N CYS A 172 21.37 8.44 15.81
CA CYS A 172 20.68 7.28 16.32
C CYS A 172 20.06 6.47 15.17
N PRO A 173 20.56 5.27 14.85
CA PRO A 173 20.07 4.46 13.74
C PRO A 173 18.73 3.77 14.02
N GLY A 174 18.27 3.80 15.27
CA GLY A 174 17.02 3.16 15.66
C GLY A 174 16.63 3.49 17.09
N ILE A 175 15.34 3.71 17.32
CA ILE A 175 14.78 3.73 18.67
C ILE A 175 13.80 2.56 18.79
N ASN A 176 14.03 1.72 19.80
CA ASN A 176 13.12 0.65 20.19
C ASN A 176 12.19 1.15 21.29
N VAL A 177 10.88 1.03 21.09
CA VAL A 177 9.88 1.41 22.10
C VAL A 177 9.07 0.20 22.53
N ALA A 178 9.01 -0.03 23.83
CA ALA A 178 8.19 -1.06 24.45
C ALA A 178 7.28 -0.47 25.53
N LYS A 179 6.03 -0.93 25.57
CA LYS A 179 5.07 -0.61 26.63
C LYS A 179 4.99 -1.79 27.60
N ASN A 180 5.35 -1.54 28.85
CA ASN A 180 5.37 -2.57 29.90
C ASN A 180 4.00 -2.72 30.58
N ARG A 181 3.79 -3.88 31.23
CA ARG A 181 2.57 -4.32 31.93
C ARG A 181 1.91 -3.30 32.89
N GLY A 182 2.66 -2.28 33.35
CA GLY A 182 2.19 -1.23 34.28
C GLY A 182 1.94 0.15 33.66
N GLY A 183 1.87 0.23 32.32
CA GLY A 183 1.70 1.47 31.55
C GLY A 183 3.00 2.29 31.39
N ALA A 184 4.13 1.76 31.88
CA ALA A 184 5.43 2.40 31.73
C ALA A 184 5.96 2.19 30.31
N THR A 185 6.49 3.25 29.71
CA THR A 185 7.12 3.20 28.39
C THR A 185 8.62 3.15 28.56
N SER A 186 9.28 2.15 27.97
CA SER A 186 10.73 2.10 27.83
C SER A 186 11.09 2.42 26.39
N ALA A 187 12.01 3.36 26.20
CA ALA A 187 12.64 3.68 24.93
C ALA A 187 14.14 3.35 25.01
N THR A 188 14.68 2.63 24.05
CA THR A 188 16.12 2.33 23.99
C THR A 188 16.66 2.77 22.65
N ALA A 189 17.66 3.64 22.68
CA ALA A 189 18.39 4.04 21.48
C ALA A 189 19.40 2.95 21.12
N GLU A 190 19.39 2.53 19.86
CA GLU A 190 20.36 1.58 19.28
C GLU A 190 21.78 2.19 19.25
N PRO A 191 22.85 1.41 18.97
CA PRO A 191 24.23 1.91 19.00
C PRO A 191 24.36 3.24 18.27
N SER A 192 24.68 4.29 19.03
CA SER A 192 24.62 5.68 18.58
C SER A 192 26.02 6.29 18.55
N LEU A 193 26.20 7.34 17.75
CA LEU A 193 27.43 8.12 17.68
C LEU A 193 27.17 9.57 18.09
N ILE A 194 28.02 10.14 18.96
CA ILE A 194 27.97 11.57 19.25
C ILE A 194 28.62 12.33 18.11
N ILE A 195 27.88 13.26 17.50
CA ILE A 195 28.34 14.04 16.33
C ILE A 195 28.61 15.50 16.66
N GLY A 196 28.19 16.00 17.82
CA GLY A 196 28.45 17.37 18.23
C GLY A 196 27.84 17.76 19.57
N MET A 197 28.23 18.93 20.07
CA MET A 197 27.53 19.63 21.14
C MET A 197 26.30 20.35 20.57
N SER A 198 25.14 20.24 21.23
CA SER A 198 23.93 20.89 20.72
C SER A 198 23.94 22.40 20.99
N LYS A 199 23.58 23.19 19.98
CA LYS A 199 23.47 24.66 20.08
C LYS A 199 22.20 25.14 20.77
N LEU A 200 21.22 24.25 20.96
CA LEU A 200 19.88 24.57 21.47
C LEU A 200 19.75 24.42 22.99
N GLY A 201 20.79 23.97 23.70
CA GLY A 201 20.92 23.98 25.16
C GLY A 201 19.92 23.14 25.97
N ARG A 202 18.94 22.49 25.33
CA ARG A 202 17.98 21.58 25.98
C ARG A 202 17.96 20.21 25.32
N PRO A 203 17.86 19.12 26.11
CA PRO A 203 17.63 17.80 25.54
C PRO A 203 16.20 17.69 24.98
N MET A 204 15.99 16.71 24.11
CA MET A 204 14.66 16.27 23.71
C MET A 204 13.97 15.56 24.87
N THR A 205 12.64 15.61 24.88
CA THR A 205 11.83 14.69 25.69
C THR A 205 11.81 13.30 25.07
N VAL A 206 11.48 12.26 25.86
CA VAL A 206 11.28 10.90 25.34
C VAL A 206 10.27 10.89 24.17
N GLY A 207 9.17 11.65 24.27
CA GLY A 207 8.16 11.75 23.21
C GLY A 207 8.67 12.46 21.95
N GLU A 208 9.48 13.52 22.10
CA GLU A 208 10.13 14.20 20.97
C GLU A 208 11.11 13.27 20.24
N ALA A 209 11.90 12.48 20.99
CA ALA A 209 12.84 11.52 20.42
C ALA A 209 12.12 10.40 19.65
N ILE A 210 11.06 9.82 20.23
CA ILE A 210 10.21 8.82 19.57
C ILE A 210 9.59 9.37 18.29
N LYS A 211 9.08 10.61 18.34
CA LYS A 211 8.51 11.27 17.17
C LYS A 211 9.55 11.46 16.07
N ALA A 212 10.74 11.94 16.42
CA ALA A 212 11.83 12.13 15.46
C ALA A 212 12.26 10.81 14.80
N ALA A 213 12.39 9.73 15.58
CA ALA A 213 12.68 8.41 15.03
C ALA A 213 11.53 7.87 14.15
N ARG A 214 10.26 8.13 14.51
CA ARG A 214 9.11 7.74 13.67
C ARG A 214 9.12 8.45 12.32
N GLU A 215 9.37 9.76 12.34
CA GLU A 215 9.48 10.58 11.13
C GLU A 215 10.64 10.15 10.24
N ALA A 216 11.75 9.70 10.84
CA ALA A 216 12.89 9.14 10.13
C ALA A 216 12.70 7.69 9.65
N GLY A 217 11.59 7.02 10.01
CA GLY A 217 11.37 5.60 9.70
C GLY A 217 12.27 4.64 10.49
N LEU A 218 12.83 5.11 11.61
CA LEU A 218 13.80 4.42 12.47
C LEU A 218 13.19 3.98 13.81
N LEU A 219 11.87 4.02 13.91
CA LEU A 219 11.15 3.60 15.11
C LEU A 219 10.67 2.16 14.94
N ASP A 220 11.21 1.25 15.77
CA ASP A 220 10.66 -0.10 15.91
C ASP A 220 9.62 -0.07 17.04
N GLU A 221 8.36 0.10 16.64
CA GLU A 221 7.21 0.07 17.56
C GLU A 221 6.66 -1.35 17.65
N ARG A 222 7.00 -2.04 18.73
CA ARG A 222 6.43 -3.35 19.03
C ARG A 222 5.28 -3.19 20.00
N GLU A 223 4.07 -3.39 19.50
CA GLU A 223 2.91 -3.62 20.37
C GLU A 223 2.76 -5.13 20.55
N ILE A 224 3.21 -5.63 21.70
CA ILE A 224 3.06 -7.05 22.05
C ILE A 224 1.58 -7.25 22.41
N ALA A 225 0.80 -7.79 21.47
CA ALA A 225 -0.52 -8.35 21.77
C ALA A 225 -0.37 -9.48 22.81
N GLU A 226 -1.42 -9.77 23.58
CA GLU A 226 -1.44 -10.74 24.70
C GLU A 226 -0.86 -12.15 24.35
N ASN A 227 -0.70 -12.46 23.06
CA ASN A 227 -0.21 -13.74 22.53
C ASN A 227 1.02 -13.65 21.58
N GLY A 228 1.60 -12.48 21.30
CA GLY A 228 2.90 -12.35 20.59
C GLY A 228 2.91 -12.38 19.04
N GLU A 229 1.82 -12.08 18.32
CA GLU A 229 1.82 -12.02 16.83
C GLU A 229 1.99 -10.59 16.23
N VAL A 230 2.56 -10.50 15.01
CA VAL A 230 2.87 -9.25 14.25
C VAL A 230 1.81 -8.94 13.16
N ALA A 231 1.39 -7.67 12.99
CA ALA A 231 0.41 -7.24 11.97
C ALA A 231 1.05 -6.91 10.58
N ILE A 232 0.37 -7.21 9.45
CA ILE A 232 0.88 -7.13 8.05
C ILE A 232 0.11 -6.13 7.15
N LYS A 233 0.82 -5.35 6.30
CA LYS A 233 0.28 -4.36 5.31
C LYS A 233 0.46 -4.80 3.84
N GLY A 234 -0.47 -4.47 2.93
CA GLY A 234 -0.31 -4.56 1.45
C GLY A 234 -0.40 -5.95 0.79
N VAL A 235 -1.47 -6.72 1.04
CA VAL A 235 -1.63 -8.09 0.51
C VAL A 235 -2.39 -8.10 -0.81
N ARG A 236 -1.93 -8.84 -1.84
CA ARG A 236 -2.68 -9.01 -3.09
C ARG A 236 -3.98 -9.79 -2.81
N ALA A 237 -5.10 -9.31 -3.34
CA ALA A 237 -6.37 -10.03 -3.27
C ALA A 237 -6.24 -11.48 -3.77
N ALA A 238 -6.78 -12.42 -3.00
CA ALA A 238 -6.67 -13.86 -3.26
C ALA A 238 -7.24 -14.24 -4.64
N PHE A 239 -8.38 -13.65 -5.00
CA PHE A 239 -9.02 -13.80 -6.30
C PHE A 239 -9.55 -12.45 -6.81
N GLY A 240 -9.92 -12.42 -8.09
CA GLY A 240 -10.59 -11.26 -8.67
C GLY A 240 -12.04 -11.61 -8.99
N SER A 241 -12.89 -10.59 -9.08
CA SER A 241 -14.26 -10.71 -9.58
C SER A 241 -14.40 -10.08 -10.97
N TYR A 242 -15.52 -10.36 -11.62
CA TYR A 242 -16.00 -9.56 -12.74
C TYR A 242 -16.12 -8.09 -12.32
N GLY A 243 -15.65 -7.15 -13.14
CA GLY A 243 -15.65 -5.72 -12.81
C GLY A 243 -14.67 -5.26 -11.72
N GLY A 244 -13.93 -6.19 -11.09
CA GLY A 244 -13.12 -5.91 -9.91
C GLY A 244 -12.04 -4.83 -10.08
N LYS A 245 -11.87 -3.99 -9.06
CA LYS A 245 -11.08 -2.75 -9.11
C LYS A 245 -9.60 -2.92 -8.78
N ARG A 246 -9.01 -4.07 -9.12
CA ARG A 246 -7.60 -4.38 -8.81
C ARG A 246 -6.62 -3.27 -9.22
N PHE A 247 -6.78 -2.70 -10.41
CA PHE A 247 -5.88 -1.67 -10.93
C PHE A 247 -6.14 -0.28 -10.35
N LEU A 248 -7.31 -0.05 -9.76
CA LEU A 248 -7.68 1.22 -9.12
C LEU A 248 -7.61 1.14 -7.59
N ALA A 249 -7.40 -0.05 -7.02
CA ALA A 249 -7.56 -0.30 -5.60
C ALA A 249 -6.67 0.58 -4.72
N HIS A 250 -5.38 0.71 -5.01
CA HIS A 250 -4.47 1.58 -4.25
C HIS A 250 -4.84 3.06 -4.38
N ARG A 251 -5.30 3.50 -5.55
CA ARG A 251 -5.76 4.88 -5.77
C ARG A 251 -7.04 5.17 -5.00
N ILE A 252 -7.98 4.23 -4.97
CA ILE A 252 -9.19 4.36 -4.17
C ILE A 252 -8.82 4.37 -2.69
N ALA A 253 -7.96 3.46 -2.25
CA ALA A 253 -7.51 3.35 -0.87
C ALA A 253 -6.83 4.63 -0.36
N SER A 254 -6.03 5.33 -1.19
CA SER A 254 -5.39 6.60 -0.81
C SER A 254 -6.36 7.76 -0.57
N HIS A 255 -7.61 7.63 -0.99
CA HIS A 255 -8.66 8.63 -0.77
C HIS A 255 -9.56 8.30 0.42
N ILE A 256 -9.37 7.15 1.07
CA ILE A 256 -10.17 6.74 2.23
C ILE A 256 -9.69 7.53 3.46
N PRO A 257 -10.55 8.37 4.08
CA PRO A 257 -10.21 9.08 5.31
C PRO A 257 -10.15 8.10 6.49
N TYR A 258 -9.69 8.57 7.65
CA TYR A 258 -9.78 7.79 8.88
C TYR A 258 -11.23 7.35 9.17
N HIS A 259 -11.37 6.11 9.66
CA HIS A 259 -12.65 5.48 10.00
C HIS A 259 -12.41 4.38 11.03
N LYS A 260 -13.42 4.07 11.85
CA LYS A 260 -13.36 2.94 12.80
C LYS A 260 -13.86 1.64 12.18
N LEU A 261 -14.91 1.74 11.35
CA LEU A 261 -15.52 0.61 10.66
C LEU A 261 -15.38 0.79 9.14
N TYR A 262 -14.77 -0.17 8.47
CA TYR A 262 -14.72 -0.23 7.00
C TYR A 262 -15.69 -1.29 6.48
N VAL A 263 -16.48 -0.96 5.47
CA VAL A 263 -17.45 -1.91 4.90
C VAL A 263 -17.41 -1.89 3.38
N GLU A 264 -17.35 -3.07 2.76
CA GLU A 264 -17.61 -3.26 1.33
C GLU A 264 -18.92 -4.03 1.13
N PRO A 265 -20.06 -3.36 0.82
CA PRO A 265 -21.33 -4.03 0.59
C PRO A 265 -21.36 -4.91 -0.67
N PHE A 266 -20.43 -4.64 -1.61
CA PHE A 266 -20.25 -5.33 -2.89
C PHE A 266 -18.78 -5.76 -3.03
N ALA A 267 -18.35 -6.65 -2.15
CA ALA A 267 -16.94 -6.99 -2.00
C ALA A 267 -16.29 -7.49 -3.30
N GLY A 268 -16.95 -8.38 -4.04
CA GLY A 268 -16.34 -9.07 -5.16
C GLY A 268 -15.01 -9.71 -4.75
N GLY A 269 -13.90 -9.31 -5.37
CA GLY A 269 -12.55 -9.74 -4.98
C GLY A 269 -11.95 -9.02 -3.76
N ALA A 270 -12.66 -8.09 -3.12
CA ALA A 270 -12.24 -7.24 -2.00
C ALA A 270 -10.95 -6.43 -2.28
N ALA A 271 -10.77 -6.01 -3.54
CA ALA A 271 -9.50 -5.44 -4.00
C ALA A 271 -9.07 -4.20 -3.20
N VAL A 272 -10.02 -3.37 -2.74
CA VAL A 272 -9.75 -2.16 -1.97
C VAL A 272 -9.40 -2.49 -0.52
N LEU A 273 -10.12 -3.40 0.15
CA LEU A 273 -9.77 -3.91 1.49
C LEU A 273 -8.32 -4.41 1.55
N TYR A 274 -7.92 -5.17 0.54
CA TYR A 274 -6.57 -5.72 0.42
C TYR A 274 -5.49 -4.64 0.18
N ALA A 275 -5.86 -3.52 -0.45
CA ALA A 275 -4.96 -2.42 -0.77
C ALA A 275 -4.85 -1.34 0.32
N LYS A 276 -5.86 -1.21 1.20
CA LYS A 276 -5.86 -0.24 2.32
C LYS A 276 -5.11 -0.77 3.54
N ASP A 277 -4.76 0.16 4.42
CA ASP A 277 -4.32 -0.16 5.77
C ASP A 277 -5.47 -0.76 6.61
N PRO A 278 -5.21 -1.77 7.47
CA PRO A 278 -6.24 -2.32 8.34
C PRO A 278 -6.91 -1.24 9.20
N SER A 279 -8.23 -1.34 9.38
CA SER A 279 -9.00 -0.52 10.34
C SER A 279 -9.43 -1.36 11.57
N PRO A 280 -9.84 -0.72 12.69
CA PRO A 280 -10.24 -1.44 13.89
C PRO A 280 -11.31 -2.51 13.67
N LYS A 281 -12.29 -2.22 12.80
CA LYS A 281 -13.31 -3.19 12.37
C LYS A 281 -13.45 -3.14 10.84
N GLU A 282 -13.67 -4.31 10.24
CA GLU A 282 -13.83 -4.46 8.81
C GLU A 282 -14.92 -5.49 8.48
N VAL A 283 -15.78 -5.17 7.51
CA VAL A 283 -16.87 -6.03 7.04
C VAL A 283 -16.80 -6.16 5.52
N LEU A 284 -16.83 -7.40 5.04
CA LEU A 284 -17.10 -7.72 3.64
C LEU A 284 -18.52 -8.30 3.52
N ASN A 285 -19.25 -7.84 2.51
CA ASN A 285 -20.49 -8.45 2.08
C ASN A 285 -20.47 -8.64 0.57
N ASP A 286 -21.09 -9.71 0.11
CA ASP A 286 -21.45 -9.85 -1.30
C ASP A 286 -22.78 -10.60 -1.40
N ARG A 287 -23.60 -10.24 -2.38
CA ARG A 287 -24.87 -10.94 -2.63
C ARG A 287 -24.65 -12.30 -3.29
N ASP A 288 -23.54 -12.47 -4.01
CA ASP A 288 -23.16 -13.76 -4.57
C ASP A 288 -22.70 -14.72 -3.46
N PRO A 289 -23.43 -15.83 -3.21
CA PRO A 289 -23.10 -16.77 -2.15
C PRO A 289 -21.74 -17.45 -2.37
N GLU A 290 -21.27 -17.58 -3.62
CA GLU A 290 -19.95 -18.16 -3.92
C GLU A 290 -18.81 -17.17 -3.62
N ILE A 291 -19.01 -15.87 -3.83
CA ILE A 291 -18.02 -14.86 -3.42
C ILE A 291 -17.88 -14.85 -1.89
N ALA A 292 -19.01 -14.74 -1.19
CA ALA A 292 -19.02 -14.71 0.27
C ALA A 292 -18.45 -16.01 0.86
N PHE A 293 -18.80 -17.16 0.28
CA PHE A 293 -18.24 -18.45 0.66
C PHE A 293 -16.71 -18.50 0.47
N MET A 294 -16.19 -18.06 -0.69
CA MET A 294 -14.74 -18.10 -0.93
C MET A 294 -13.96 -17.23 0.07
N HIS A 295 -14.44 -16.02 0.39
CA HIS A 295 -13.79 -15.19 1.42
C HIS A 295 -13.81 -15.86 2.79
N ARG A 296 -14.95 -16.44 3.21
CA ARG A 296 -15.06 -17.20 4.47
C ARG A 296 -14.11 -18.39 4.50
N PHE A 297 -14.08 -19.19 3.43
CA PHE A 297 -13.18 -20.33 3.34
C PHE A 297 -11.71 -19.89 3.44
N ILE A 298 -11.30 -18.82 2.75
CA ILE A 298 -9.94 -18.30 2.88
C ILE A 298 -9.61 -17.89 4.32
N LYS A 299 -10.55 -17.23 5.01
CA LYS A 299 -10.38 -16.83 6.40
C LYS A 299 -10.26 -18.03 7.35
N ASP A 300 -11.12 -19.03 7.18
CA ASP A 300 -11.35 -20.06 8.20
C ASP A 300 -10.70 -21.42 7.88
N HIS A 301 -10.07 -21.59 6.70
CA HIS A 301 -9.49 -22.89 6.29
C HIS A 301 -8.44 -23.41 7.28
N SER A 302 -8.45 -24.73 7.49
CA SER A 302 -7.48 -25.39 8.35
C SER A 302 -6.16 -25.69 7.62
N THR A 303 -5.15 -26.13 8.37
CA THR A 303 -3.90 -26.61 7.77
C THR A 303 -4.12 -27.85 6.91
N GLU A 304 -5.03 -28.75 7.30
CA GLU A 304 -5.42 -29.94 6.55
C GLU A 304 -6.10 -29.59 5.22
N ASP A 305 -6.97 -28.58 5.22
CA ASP A 305 -7.58 -28.05 4.00
C ASP A 305 -6.50 -27.58 3.02
N ARG A 306 -5.53 -26.82 3.54
CA ARG A 306 -4.41 -26.27 2.76
C ARG A 306 -3.57 -27.38 2.14
N GLN A 307 -3.19 -28.38 2.93
CA GLN A 307 -2.39 -29.52 2.47
C GLN A 307 -3.12 -30.32 1.39
N ALA A 308 -4.42 -30.55 1.56
CA ALA A 308 -5.21 -31.27 0.56
C ALA A 308 -5.43 -30.46 -0.72
N LEU A 309 -5.64 -29.15 -0.62
CA LEU A 309 -5.74 -28.28 -1.78
C LEU A 309 -4.42 -28.16 -2.53
N ALA A 310 -3.28 -28.18 -1.83
CA ALA A 310 -1.95 -28.17 -2.45
C ALA A 310 -1.69 -29.42 -3.32
N LYS A 311 -2.38 -30.55 -3.03
CA LYS A 311 -2.31 -31.79 -3.82
C LYS A 311 -3.22 -31.79 -5.06
N ARG A 312 -4.12 -30.82 -5.22
CA ARG A 312 -4.99 -30.70 -6.41
C ARG A 312 -4.21 -30.11 -7.59
N ASP A 313 -4.65 -30.43 -8.81
CA ASP A 313 -4.10 -29.79 -10.00
C ASP A 313 -4.66 -28.38 -10.17
N TRP A 314 -3.76 -27.40 -10.15
CA TRP A 314 -4.07 -25.98 -10.30
C TRP A 314 -3.70 -25.44 -11.69
N THR A 315 -3.34 -26.31 -12.62
CA THR A 315 -3.04 -25.95 -14.01
C THR A 315 -4.35 -25.71 -14.75
N ILE A 316 -4.49 -24.54 -15.37
CA ILE A 316 -5.72 -24.18 -16.09
C ILE A 316 -5.81 -24.98 -17.39
N GLY A 317 -6.88 -25.77 -17.55
CA GLY A 317 -7.15 -26.59 -18.71
C GLY A 317 -8.64 -26.61 -19.06
N LYS A 318 -8.95 -26.70 -20.35
CA LYS A 318 -10.33 -26.68 -20.85
C LYS A 318 -11.15 -27.86 -20.34
N GLU A 319 -10.56 -29.07 -20.33
CA GLU A 319 -11.22 -30.27 -19.83
C GLU A 319 -11.54 -30.15 -18.34
N THR A 320 -10.56 -29.76 -17.52
CA THR A 320 -10.75 -29.51 -16.08
C THR A 320 -11.81 -28.43 -15.84
N HIS A 321 -11.83 -27.36 -16.62
CA HIS A 321 -12.86 -26.32 -16.54
C HIS A 321 -14.27 -26.87 -16.78
N GLU A 322 -14.49 -27.62 -17.87
CA GLU A 322 -15.80 -28.20 -18.19
C GLU A 322 -16.22 -29.28 -17.17
N ARG A 323 -15.26 -30.07 -16.68
CA ARG A 323 -15.49 -31.04 -15.60
C ARG A 323 -15.92 -30.34 -14.31
N LEU A 324 -15.21 -29.29 -13.89
CA LEU A 324 -15.52 -28.54 -12.67
C LEU A 324 -16.84 -27.77 -12.76
N LYS A 325 -17.22 -27.28 -13.94
CA LYS A 325 -18.56 -26.68 -14.13
C LYS A 325 -19.67 -27.66 -13.77
N LYS A 326 -19.55 -28.91 -14.20
CA LYS A 326 -20.54 -29.98 -13.98
C LYS A 326 -20.43 -30.66 -12.60
N MET A 327 -19.26 -30.56 -11.95
CA MET A 327 -19.00 -31.17 -10.64
C MET A 327 -19.99 -30.67 -9.58
N LYS A 328 -20.59 -31.58 -8.82
CA LYS A 328 -21.30 -31.27 -7.57
C LYS A 328 -20.29 -31.39 -6.42
N PRO A 329 -19.97 -30.33 -5.69
CA PRO A 329 -19.02 -30.42 -4.59
C PRO A 329 -19.63 -31.18 -3.41
N GLU A 330 -18.87 -32.12 -2.84
CA GLU A 330 -19.27 -32.90 -1.65
C GLU A 330 -18.76 -32.26 -0.36
N THR A 331 -17.64 -31.54 -0.44
CA THR A 331 -17.01 -30.84 0.69
C THR A 331 -16.83 -29.36 0.39
N ASP A 332 -16.67 -28.54 1.44
CA ASP A 332 -16.35 -27.11 1.27
C ASP A 332 -15.02 -26.91 0.54
N ARG A 333 -14.07 -27.81 0.75
CA ARG A 333 -12.80 -27.84 0.02
C ARG A 333 -13.00 -28.06 -1.48
N ASP A 334 -13.90 -28.98 -1.87
CA ASP A 334 -14.25 -29.19 -3.27
C ASP A 334 -14.99 -27.99 -3.87
N ARG A 335 -15.92 -27.40 -3.10
CA ARG A 335 -16.65 -26.19 -3.49
C ARG A 335 -15.68 -25.05 -3.72
N PHE A 336 -14.71 -24.86 -2.83
CA PHE A 336 -13.70 -23.82 -2.94
C PHE A 336 -12.78 -24.05 -4.13
N TYR A 337 -12.26 -25.27 -4.30
CA TYR A 337 -11.44 -25.63 -5.47
C TYR A 337 -12.18 -25.34 -6.77
N LYS A 338 -13.44 -25.79 -6.89
CA LYS A 338 -14.31 -25.51 -8.04
C LYS A 338 -14.47 -24.01 -8.27
N SER A 339 -14.94 -23.26 -7.27
CA SER A 339 -15.28 -21.83 -7.43
C SER A 339 -14.04 -20.97 -7.71
N PHE A 340 -12.92 -21.25 -7.04
CA PHE A 340 -11.67 -20.54 -7.23
C PHE A 340 -11.05 -20.84 -8.61
N TYR A 341 -11.03 -22.12 -9.01
CA TYR A 341 -10.53 -22.53 -10.33
C TYR A 341 -11.36 -21.93 -11.47
N LEU A 342 -12.70 -21.99 -11.37
CA LEU A 342 -13.59 -21.41 -12.38
C LEU A 342 -13.46 -19.90 -12.45
N THR A 343 -13.23 -19.20 -11.33
CA THR A 343 -12.97 -17.75 -11.34
C THR A 343 -11.73 -17.39 -12.17
N ARG A 344 -10.71 -18.25 -12.22
CA ARG A 344 -9.47 -18.02 -12.98
C ARG A 344 -9.53 -18.54 -14.41
N SER A 345 -10.24 -19.63 -14.65
CA SER A 345 -10.32 -20.29 -15.95
C SER A 345 -11.46 -19.78 -16.84
N SER A 346 -12.45 -19.06 -16.31
CA SER A 346 -13.58 -18.53 -17.09
C SER A 346 -13.27 -17.16 -17.73
N TYR A 347 -13.84 -16.90 -18.90
CA TYR A 347 -13.79 -15.58 -19.53
C TYR A 347 -14.43 -14.52 -18.62
N GLY A 348 -13.78 -13.36 -18.49
CA GLY A 348 -14.24 -12.30 -17.59
C GLY A 348 -14.31 -12.69 -16.10
N LYS A 349 -13.75 -13.84 -15.70
CA LYS A 349 -13.89 -14.44 -14.36
C LYS A 349 -15.33 -14.79 -14.00
N MET A 350 -16.22 -14.91 -14.99
CA MET A 350 -17.61 -15.28 -14.79
C MET A 350 -17.71 -16.80 -14.56
N ARG A 351 -17.81 -17.24 -13.29
CA ARG A 351 -17.94 -18.66 -12.95
C ARG A 351 -19.12 -19.28 -13.73
N GLY A 352 -18.93 -20.46 -14.31
CA GLY A 352 -19.97 -21.09 -15.14
C GLY A 352 -20.07 -20.57 -16.59
N GLY A 353 -19.35 -19.50 -16.93
CA GLY A 353 -19.19 -19.01 -18.30
C GLY A 353 -18.33 -19.92 -19.19
N SER A 354 -17.89 -19.39 -20.32
CA SER A 354 -16.99 -20.10 -21.25
C SER A 354 -15.54 -20.11 -20.75
N PHE A 355 -14.79 -21.13 -21.18
CA PHE A 355 -13.35 -21.23 -20.89
C PHE A 355 -12.57 -20.07 -21.54
N ASN A 356 -11.65 -19.47 -20.78
CA ASN A 356 -10.74 -18.45 -21.28
C ASN A 356 -9.46 -19.09 -21.83
N HIS A 357 -9.39 -19.20 -23.16
CA HIS A 357 -8.21 -19.74 -23.84
C HIS A 357 -6.91 -18.98 -23.54
N ALA A 358 -6.97 -17.68 -23.21
CA ALA A 358 -5.78 -16.90 -22.86
C ALA A 358 -5.11 -17.34 -21.56
N ASN A 359 -5.81 -18.11 -20.71
CA ASN A 359 -5.28 -18.61 -19.44
C ASN A 359 -4.90 -20.10 -19.50
N ALA A 360 -5.01 -20.77 -20.65
CA ALA A 360 -4.66 -22.18 -20.78
C ALA A 360 -3.18 -22.43 -20.40
N GLY A 361 -2.91 -23.48 -19.63
CA GLY A 361 -1.58 -23.84 -19.15
C GLY A 361 -1.07 -23.00 -17.97
N VAL A 362 -1.76 -21.92 -17.59
CA VAL A 362 -1.34 -21.10 -16.44
C VAL A 362 -1.59 -21.87 -15.14
N LYS A 363 -0.55 -22.03 -14.32
CA LYS A 363 -0.67 -22.58 -12.97
C LYS A 363 -1.20 -21.53 -12.01
N ILE A 364 -2.32 -21.80 -11.35
CA ILE A 364 -2.87 -20.94 -10.31
C ILE A 364 -1.94 -21.04 -9.09
N ASP A 365 -1.32 -19.91 -8.72
CA ASP A 365 -0.44 -19.79 -7.55
C ASP A 365 -1.27 -19.76 -6.25
N PHE A 366 -1.81 -20.94 -5.90
CA PHE A 366 -2.78 -21.14 -4.83
C PHE A 366 -2.14 -21.29 -3.43
N PRO A 367 -1.11 -22.13 -3.20
CA PRO A 367 -0.63 -22.39 -1.84
C PRO A 367 0.03 -21.18 -1.15
N ALA A 368 0.79 -20.35 -1.89
CA ALA A 368 1.59 -19.26 -1.29
C ALA A 368 0.81 -17.96 -1.05
N ASN A 369 -0.29 -17.73 -1.77
CA ASN A 369 -1.08 -16.50 -1.66
C ASN A 369 -2.20 -16.60 -0.61
N ILE A 370 -2.62 -17.82 -0.24
CA ILE A 370 -3.77 -18.01 0.65
C ILE A 370 -3.45 -17.69 2.12
N GLU A 371 -2.24 -17.95 2.60
CA GLU A 371 -1.85 -17.66 3.99
C GLU A 371 -1.83 -16.15 4.27
N ARG A 372 -1.28 -15.37 3.33
CA ARG A 372 -1.30 -13.90 3.42
C ARG A 372 -2.73 -13.37 3.38
N ALA A 373 -3.57 -13.97 2.53
CA ALA A 373 -4.97 -13.60 2.43
C ALA A 373 -5.75 -13.96 3.71
N GLN A 374 -5.47 -15.12 4.30
CA GLN A 374 -6.04 -15.57 5.58
C GLN A 374 -5.65 -14.62 6.71
N ALA A 375 -4.35 -14.30 6.85
CA ALA A 375 -3.87 -13.37 7.86
C ALA A 375 -4.54 -11.99 7.72
N ARG A 376 -4.71 -11.49 6.49
CA ARG A 376 -5.39 -10.22 6.23
C ARG A 376 -6.88 -10.26 6.58
N LEU A 377 -7.55 -11.41 6.43
CA LEU A 377 -8.98 -11.58 6.69
C LEU A 377 -9.30 -12.03 8.13
N LYS A 378 -8.31 -12.36 8.97
CA LYS A 378 -8.49 -12.90 10.33
C LYS A 378 -9.54 -12.13 11.16
N ASN A 379 -9.50 -10.80 11.10
CA ASN A 379 -10.39 -9.90 11.85
C ASN A 379 -11.55 -9.31 11.02
N VAL A 380 -11.79 -9.84 9.82
CA VAL A 380 -12.82 -9.34 8.91
C VAL A 380 -14.11 -10.15 9.12
N ALA A 381 -15.22 -9.45 9.32
CA ALA A 381 -16.55 -10.06 9.33
C ALA A 381 -17.03 -10.26 7.88
N ILE A 382 -17.58 -11.42 7.56
CA ILE A 382 -17.96 -11.76 6.18
C ILE A 382 -19.42 -12.20 6.15
N SER A 383 -20.24 -11.50 5.37
CA SER A 383 -21.69 -11.75 5.27
C SER A 383 -22.14 -11.98 3.82
N ASN A 384 -23.35 -12.55 3.67
CA ASN A 384 -24.03 -12.75 2.39
C ASN A 384 -25.47 -12.25 2.51
N LYS A 385 -25.63 -10.93 2.50
CA LYS A 385 -26.88 -10.20 2.68
C LYS A 385 -27.16 -9.31 1.47
N ASP A 386 -28.39 -8.83 1.38
CA ASP A 386 -28.69 -7.72 0.48
C ASP A 386 -27.93 -6.46 0.94
N TYR A 387 -27.40 -5.68 -0.02
CA TYR A 387 -26.62 -4.50 0.31
C TYR A 387 -27.42 -3.48 1.13
N ARG A 388 -28.75 -3.43 0.96
CA ARG A 388 -29.63 -2.51 1.73
C ARG A 388 -29.59 -2.82 3.22
N ASP A 389 -29.60 -4.10 3.57
CA ASP A 389 -29.52 -4.54 4.97
C ASP A 389 -28.16 -4.18 5.57
N VAL A 390 -27.08 -4.40 4.81
CA VAL A 390 -25.70 -4.09 5.22
C VAL A 390 -25.49 -2.59 5.41
N LEU A 391 -26.00 -1.78 4.49
CA LEU A 391 -25.97 -0.33 4.61
C LEU A 391 -26.73 0.11 5.87
N LYS A 392 -27.92 -0.41 6.11
CA LYS A 392 -28.74 -0.09 7.30
C LYS A 392 -28.07 -0.52 8.61
N GLU A 393 -27.47 -1.71 8.64
CA GLU A 393 -26.83 -2.29 9.83
C GLU A 393 -25.56 -1.55 10.26
N HIS A 394 -24.86 -0.92 9.31
CA HIS A 394 -23.56 -0.30 9.56
C HIS A 394 -23.53 1.23 9.33
N ASP A 395 -24.68 1.88 9.11
CA ASP A 395 -24.74 3.32 8.88
C ASP A 395 -24.48 4.13 10.16
N ASP A 396 -23.23 4.53 10.36
CA ASP A 396 -22.74 5.31 11.48
C ASP A 396 -21.75 6.38 11.00
N PRO A 397 -21.65 7.58 11.64
CA PRO A 397 -20.67 8.59 11.29
C PRO A 397 -19.20 8.11 11.29
N GLU A 398 -18.86 7.08 12.06
CA GLU A 398 -17.52 6.50 12.14
C GLU A 398 -17.28 5.35 11.14
N THR A 399 -18.29 5.03 10.32
CA THR A 399 -18.22 4.05 9.24
C THR A 399 -17.76 4.69 7.93
N PHE A 400 -16.95 3.93 7.20
CA PHE A 400 -16.63 4.19 5.80
C PHE A 400 -17.11 3.05 4.90
N PHE A 401 -17.94 3.38 3.90
CA PHE A 401 -18.35 2.44 2.86
C PHE A 401 -17.56 2.62 1.57
N TYR A 402 -16.97 1.55 1.05
CA TYR A 402 -16.57 1.48 -0.34
C TYR A 402 -17.56 0.63 -1.13
N MET A 403 -18.13 1.19 -2.19
CA MET A 403 -19.20 0.57 -2.95
C MET A 403 -18.82 0.44 -4.43
N ASP A 404 -18.95 -0.78 -4.96
CA ASP A 404 -18.73 -1.10 -6.37
C ASP A 404 -19.89 -1.97 -6.89
N PRO A 405 -21.10 -1.39 -7.00
CA PRO A 405 -22.29 -2.15 -7.36
C PRO A 405 -22.25 -2.64 -8.82
N PRO A 406 -23.12 -3.59 -9.20
CA PRO A 406 -23.34 -3.94 -10.61
C PRO A 406 -23.68 -2.70 -11.45
N TYR A 407 -23.06 -2.58 -12.63
CA TYR A 407 -23.29 -1.45 -13.53
C TYR A 407 -24.54 -1.69 -14.38
N PRO A 408 -25.49 -0.73 -14.44
CA PRO A 408 -26.73 -0.87 -15.23
C PRO A 408 -26.41 -1.12 -16.71
N GLY A 409 -27.22 -1.96 -17.36
CA GLY A 409 -27.07 -2.26 -18.79
C GLY A 409 -25.83 -3.08 -19.16
N LYS A 410 -24.98 -3.46 -18.21
CA LYS A 410 -23.84 -4.36 -18.45
C LYS A 410 -24.22 -5.79 -18.12
N PHE A 411 -23.94 -6.69 -19.06
CA PHE A 411 -24.17 -8.12 -18.86
C PHE A 411 -23.39 -8.64 -17.65
N ASN A 412 -24.10 -9.33 -16.76
CA ASN A 412 -23.55 -10.07 -15.64
C ASN A 412 -24.32 -11.39 -15.54
N LEU A 413 -23.61 -12.53 -15.52
CA LEU A 413 -24.22 -13.85 -15.33
C LEU A 413 -24.89 -14.01 -13.95
N PHE A 414 -24.59 -13.10 -13.02
CA PHE A 414 -25.04 -13.13 -11.64
C PHE A 414 -25.84 -11.87 -11.31
N ASP A 415 -26.96 -11.68 -11.98
CA ASP A 415 -27.93 -10.64 -11.60
C ASP A 415 -28.75 -11.13 -10.39
N PHE A 416 -28.53 -10.48 -9.25
CA PHE A 416 -29.26 -10.74 -8.01
C PHE A 416 -30.38 -9.73 -7.76
N GLY A 417 -30.94 -9.15 -8.82
CA GLY A 417 -32.03 -8.18 -8.75
C GLY A 417 -31.55 -6.79 -8.35
N PHE A 418 -30.34 -6.41 -8.74
CA PHE A 418 -29.82 -5.07 -8.43
C PHE A 418 -30.58 -4.01 -9.21
N LYS A 419 -31.17 -3.04 -8.50
CA LYS A 419 -31.87 -1.90 -9.10
C LYS A 419 -31.16 -0.61 -8.79
N HIS A 420 -30.74 0.09 -9.85
CA HIS A 420 -30.02 1.36 -9.79
C HIS A 420 -30.73 2.41 -8.93
N GLU A 421 -32.03 2.62 -9.16
CA GLU A 421 -32.81 3.63 -8.45
C GLU A 421 -32.91 3.37 -6.95
N GLU A 422 -33.01 2.10 -6.55
CA GLU A 422 -33.02 1.71 -5.14
C GLU A 422 -31.65 1.96 -4.49
N PHE A 423 -30.57 1.70 -5.21
CA PHE A 423 -29.21 1.96 -4.73
C PHE A 423 -28.97 3.46 -4.50
N LEU A 424 -29.37 4.32 -5.45
CA LEU A 424 -29.25 5.77 -5.29
C LEU A 424 -30.04 6.29 -4.08
N LYS A 425 -31.26 5.78 -3.87
CA LYS A 425 -32.08 6.12 -2.70
C LYS A 425 -31.38 5.69 -1.40
N ALA A 426 -30.78 4.50 -1.38
CA ALA A 426 -30.09 3.98 -0.20
C ALA A 426 -28.88 4.84 0.20
N ILE A 427 -28.01 5.21 -0.76
CA ILE A 427 -26.78 5.96 -0.44
C ILE A 427 -27.04 7.42 -0.06
N LYS A 428 -28.16 8.01 -0.53
CA LYS A 428 -28.53 9.40 -0.25
C LYS A 428 -28.82 9.65 1.22
N GLY A 429 -29.33 8.65 1.94
CA GLY A 429 -29.72 8.76 3.35
C GLY A 429 -28.60 8.45 4.36
N LEU A 430 -27.42 8.00 3.91
CA LEU A 430 -26.37 7.51 4.82
C LEU A 430 -25.72 8.62 5.63
N LYS A 431 -25.51 8.37 6.93
CA LYS A 431 -24.68 9.17 7.83
C LYS A 431 -23.19 8.94 7.57
N ALA A 432 -22.80 7.70 7.28
CA ALA A 432 -21.44 7.30 6.99
C ALA A 432 -20.81 8.05 5.81
N ASN A 433 -19.47 8.12 5.80
CA ASN A 433 -18.72 8.54 4.63
C ASN A 433 -18.63 7.40 3.61
N TRP A 434 -18.57 7.74 2.33
CA TRP A 434 -18.50 6.73 1.29
C TRP A 434 -17.82 7.18 0.00
N ILE A 435 -17.31 6.17 -0.71
CA ILE A 435 -16.88 6.25 -2.11
C ILE A 435 -17.62 5.18 -2.92
N VAL A 436 -18.14 5.58 -4.09
CA VAL A 436 -18.80 4.70 -5.07
C VAL A 436 -18.00 4.70 -6.37
N SER A 437 -17.69 3.53 -6.93
CA SER A 437 -17.26 3.39 -8.32
C SER A 437 -18.46 3.14 -9.23
N TYR A 438 -18.57 3.86 -10.36
CA TYR A 438 -19.72 3.77 -11.24
C TYR A 438 -19.40 4.09 -12.72
N PRO A 439 -20.25 3.73 -13.71
CA PRO A 439 -19.97 4.06 -15.11
C PRO A 439 -20.27 5.54 -15.41
N LEU A 440 -19.53 6.09 -16.38
CA LEU A 440 -19.58 7.53 -16.73
C LEU A 440 -20.99 8.02 -17.10
N GLU A 441 -21.77 7.19 -17.78
CA GLU A 441 -23.15 7.48 -18.20
C GLU A 441 -24.09 7.82 -17.02
N MET A 442 -23.71 7.45 -15.80
CA MET A 442 -24.49 7.72 -14.59
C MET A 442 -24.11 9.02 -13.87
N ALA A 443 -23.15 9.79 -14.41
CA ALA A 443 -22.71 11.04 -13.79
C ALA A 443 -23.87 12.04 -13.57
N GLY A 444 -24.84 12.10 -14.49
CA GLY A 444 -26.01 12.97 -14.36
C GLY A 444 -26.90 12.63 -13.17
N ALA A 445 -27.06 11.34 -12.86
CA ALA A 445 -27.87 10.87 -11.72
C ALA A 445 -27.18 11.13 -10.36
N MET A 446 -25.90 11.49 -10.38
CA MET A 446 -25.07 11.74 -9.19
C MET A 446 -24.90 13.25 -8.90
N LYS A 447 -25.73 14.10 -9.52
CA LYS A 447 -25.71 15.55 -9.33
C LYS A 447 -25.96 15.89 -7.85
N GLY A 448 -25.05 16.64 -7.25
CA GLY A 448 -25.09 17.00 -5.82
C GLY A 448 -24.04 16.30 -4.95
N TRP A 449 -23.29 15.34 -5.51
CA TRP A 449 -22.10 14.76 -4.87
C TRP A 449 -20.82 15.14 -5.61
N ASN A 450 -19.68 14.81 -5.01
CA ASN A 450 -18.38 15.04 -5.61
C ASN A 450 -18.11 13.93 -6.63
N VAL A 451 -18.00 14.27 -7.92
CA VAL A 451 -17.81 13.30 -9.01
C VAL A 451 -16.44 13.49 -9.65
N TYR A 452 -15.67 12.41 -9.75
CA TYR A 452 -14.31 12.39 -10.28
C TYR A 452 -14.21 11.40 -11.43
N ARG A 453 -13.64 11.83 -12.57
CA ARG A 453 -13.37 10.92 -13.70
C ARG A 453 -12.11 10.10 -13.45
N VAL A 454 -12.22 8.80 -13.67
CA VAL A 454 -11.12 7.84 -13.52
C VAL A 454 -10.94 7.09 -14.83
N LYS A 455 -9.80 7.30 -15.48
CA LYS A 455 -9.42 6.55 -16.69
C LYS A 455 -8.79 5.22 -16.31
N ARG A 456 -9.21 4.15 -16.96
CA ARG A 456 -8.58 2.82 -16.87
C ARG A 456 -8.53 2.14 -18.23
N ARG A 457 -7.61 1.20 -18.42
CA ARG A 457 -7.60 0.37 -19.63
C ARG A 457 -8.81 -0.58 -19.66
N ASN A 458 -9.38 -0.78 -20.85
CA ASN A 458 -10.40 -1.80 -21.08
C ASN A 458 -9.81 -3.19 -20.81
N GLN A 459 -10.54 -4.05 -20.08
CA GLN A 459 -10.10 -5.40 -19.68
C GLN A 459 -10.98 -6.50 -20.28
N MET A 460 -11.92 -6.14 -21.17
CA MET A 460 -13.00 -7.03 -21.61
C MET A 460 -13.08 -7.24 -23.13
N LYS A 461 -12.18 -6.67 -23.95
CA LYS A 461 -12.11 -7.00 -25.39
C LYS A 461 -11.06 -8.09 -25.62
N GLY A 462 -11.37 -9.00 -26.56
CA GLY A 462 -10.68 -10.27 -26.83
C GLY A 462 -9.23 -10.17 -27.34
N PRO A 463 -8.71 -11.23 -28.00
CA PRO A 463 -7.30 -11.30 -28.41
C PRO A 463 -7.05 -10.25 -29.50
N GLY A 464 -6.35 -9.17 -29.14
CA GLY A 464 -6.16 -7.99 -30.02
C GLY A 464 -5.77 -6.69 -29.30
N GLY A 465 -5.92 -6.61 -27.98
CA GLY A 465 -5.19 -5.64 -27.16
C GLY A 465 -6.02 -4.64 -26.35
N ASN A 466 -5.53 -4.37 -25.14
CA ASN A 466 -6.02 -3.39 -24.15
C ASN A 466 -5.74 -1.92 -24.59
N LYS A 467 -6.08 -1.54 -25.83
CA LYS A 467 -5.73 -0.22 -26.38
C LYS A 467 -6.75 0.89 -26.06
N GLU A 468 -7.99 0.55 -25.74
CA GLU A 468 -9.03 1.54 -25.42
C GLU A 468 -9.01 1.91 -23.93
N TRP A 469 -8.98 3.20 -23.64
CA TRP A 469 -9.23 3.75 -22.31
C TRP A 469 -10.73 3.86 -22.07
N ILE A 470 -11.21 3.24 -20.99
CA ILE A 470 -12.56 3.44 -20.48
C ILE A 470 -12.48 4.49 -19.38
N THR A 471 -13.38 5.46 -19.44
CA THR A 471 -13.59 6.41 -18.33
C THR A 471 -14.72 5.89 -17.46
N GLU A 472 -14.44 5.75 -16.17
CA GLU A 472 -15.42 5.52 -15.11
C GLU A 472 -15.50 6.77 -14.24
N ILE A 473 -16.48 6.80 -13.33
CA ILE A 473 -16.57 7.83 -12.32
C ILE A 473 -16.38 7.23 -10.93
N MET A 474 -15.75 8.01 -10.07
CA MET A 474 -15.72 7.81 -8.63
C MET A 474 -16.55 8.92 -8.02
N ILE A 475 -17.55 8.57 -7.22
CA ILE A 475 -18.41 9.53 -6.54
C ILE A 475 -18.13 9.44 -5.04
N SER A 476 -18.07 10.58 -4.35
CA SER A 476 -17.88 10.60 -2.91
C SER A 476 -18.76 11.61 -2.20
N LYS A 477 -19.16 11.26 -0.97
CA LYS A 477 -19.93 12.13 -0.07
C LYS A 477 -19.14 13.37 0.37
N PHE A 478 -17.83 13.24 0.48
CA PHE A 478 -16.88 14.28 0.91
C PHE A 478 -15.90 14.60 -0.23
N PRO A 479 -15.32 15.82 -0.27
CA PRO A 479 -14.33 16.17 -1.27
C PRO A 479 -13.05 15.34 -1.08
N LEU A 480 -12.57 14.73 -2.16
CA LEU A 480 -11.30 14.01 -2.16
C LEU A 480 -10.15 15.02 -2.23
N LYS A 481 -9.18 14.92 -1.31
CA LYS A 481 -7.93 15.68 -1.38
C LYS A 481 -7.13 15.24 -2.61
N PRO A 482 -6.57 16.16 -3.41
CA PRO A 482 -5.69 15.81 -4.50
C PRO A 482 -4.37 15.26 -3.94
N LEU A 483 -4.30 13.93 -3.83
CA LEU A 483 -3.04 13.19 -3.75
C LEU A 483 -2.82 12.64 -5.15
N ASN A 484 -1.83 13.18 -5.86
CA ASN A 484 -1.31 12.66 -7.13
C ASN A 484 -2.38 12.25 -8.15
N LEU A 485 -2.74 13.16 -9.06
CA LEU A 485 -2.97 12.92 -10.49
C LEU A 485 -3.57 14.19 -11.13
N TYR A 486 -3.34 14.36 -12.43
CA TYR A 486 -4.15 15.19 -13.32
C TYR A 486 -5.63 14.81 -13.19
N ILE A 487 -6.29 15.42 -12.21
CA ILE A 487 -7.74 15.55 -12.16
C ILE A 487 -7.99 16.74 -13.05
N GLN A 488 -8.51 16.49 -14.26
CA GLN A 488 -9.07 17.58 -15.05
C GLN A 488 -10.28 18.08 -14.26
N LYS A 489 -10.04 19.10 -13.44
CA LYS A 489 -11.07 19.86 -12.77
C LYS A 489 -11.66 20.74 -13.84
N GLU A 490 -12.82 20.32 -14.34
CA GLU A 490 -14.00 21.16 -14.60
C GLU A 490 -14.95 20.42 -15.53
N LEU A 491 -16.23 20.49 -15.17
CA LEU A 491 -17.32 20.93 -16.03
C LEU A 491 -18.54 21.14 -15.13
N VAL A 492 -18.77 22.39 -14.73
CA VAL A 492 -20.10 23.03 -14.65
C VAL A 492 -19.85 24.47 -15.09
N PRO A 493 -20.63 25.08 -16.00
CA PRO A 493 -22.02 24.78 -16.38
C PRO A 493 -22.22 23.56 -17.29
#